data_AF-A0A0W8BP61-F1
#
_entry.id   AF-A0A0W8BP61-F1
#
_cell.length_a   1.000
_cell.length_b   1.000
_cell.length_c   1.000
_cell.angle_alpha   90.00
_cell.angle_beta   90.00
_cell.angle_gamma   90.00
#
_symmetry.space_group_name_H-M   'P 1'
#
loop_
_entity.id
_entity.type
_entity.pdbx_description
1 polymer ?
#
loop_
_entity_poly.entity_id
_entity_poly.type
_entity_poly.pdbx_seq_one_letter_code
_entity_poly.pdbx_strand_id
1 'polypeptide(L)'
;MSCGFTPDVARMLEQMAVEKERHSVEAQQSLVETEQNVARAKSKLAKVEQKHHKQQQENSYDWTRTYEKWDAWEDPEELARQEQEARERSERAAKAQMGCNHDHSAEQKLMDMTTQEKLTACDEFRVLGNLFFKHGQYQRAAFHYHKALVYFEYVFPDTDEEEVQADALKLKLLLNFAACRLKTMHLDDAVHHANQALEIDSNNVKALYRRAQAYRLKDEFDLAHKDIARAIELSKAGETKQSADSLLIQEKKLLQAKVFAYKLRTKQVSAAMFGTGDKTKAPERYVPGLRVSDSNAMALNLKSSSSASTLTNEFPCLDTWQPSTRGLKVLQTLVSSLESH
;
A
#
# COMPACT_ATOMS: atom_id res chain seq x y z
N MET A 1 16.89 -44.12 32.68
CA MET A 1 18.05 -44.43 31.84
C MET A 1 17.95 -43.60 30.58
N SER A 2 19.07 -43.06 30.14
CA SER A 2 19.24 -42.01 29.13
C SER A 2 18.40 -42.17 27.87
N CYS A 3 17.68 -41.12 27.50
CA CYS A 3 17.19 -40.88 26.15
C CYS A 3 18.40 -40.73 25.20
N GLY A 4 18.90 -41.87 24.71
CA GLY A 4 19.98 -41.91 23.74
C GLY A 4 19.48 -41.40 22.39
N PHE A 5 20.17 -40.39 21.86
CA PHE A 5 20.12 -40.04 20.44
C PHE A 5 20.27 -41.32 19.62
N THR A 6 19.33 -41.57 18.69
CA THR A 6 19.49 -42.70 17.76
C THR A 6 20.71 -42.44 16.89
N PRO A 7 21.52 -43.48 16.59
CA PRO A 7 22.77 -43.32 15.83
C PRO A 7 22.56 -42.69 14.44
N ASP A 8 21.35 -42.78 13.87
CA ASP A 8 21.02 -42.15 12.59
C ASP A 8 20.82 -40.62 12.71
N VAL A 9 20.26 -40.13 13.81
CA VAL A 9 20.13 -38.67 14.05
C VAL A 9 21.49 -38.05 14.35
N ALA A 10 22.36 -38.77 15.06
CA ALA A 10 23.74 -38.34 15.27
C ALA A 10 24.50 -38.24 13.94
N ARG A 11 24.35 -39.23 13.04
CA ARG A 11 24.98 -39.23 11.71
C ARG A 11 24.45 -38.11 10.81
N MET A 12 23.15 -37.80 10.90
CA MET A 12 22.54 -36.71 10.13
C MET A 12 23.02 -35.33 10.61
N LEU A 13 23.15 -35.14 11.93
CA LEU A 13 23.70 -33.90 12.50
C LEU A 13 25.18 -33.71 12.17
N GLU A 14 25.97 -34.78 12.14
CA GLU A 14 27.36 -34.75 11.65
C GLU A 14 27.42 -34.38 10.16
N GLN A 15 26.56 -34.96 9.31
CA GLN A 15 26.49 -34.60 7.89
C GLN A 15 26.11 -33.14 7.67
N MET A 16 25.12 -32.63 8.41
CA MET A 16 24.73 -31.22 8.35
C MET A 16 25.84 -30.28 8.83
N ALA A 17 26.62 -30.68 9.85
CA ALA A 17 27.77 -29.91 10.31
C ALA A 17 28.86 -29.85 9.23
N VAL A 18 29.15 -30.98 8.57
CA VAL A 18 30.12 -31.07 7.46
C VAL A 18 29.65 -30.26 6.24
N GLU A 19 28.37 -30.31 5.88
CA GLU A 19 27.80 -29.51 4.79
C GLU A 19 27.85 -28.02 5.09
N LYS A 20 27.56 -27.61 6.33
CA LYS A 20 27.66 -26.22 6.78
C LYS A 20 29.10 -25.73 6.71
N GLU A 21 30.08 -26.54 7.12
CA GLU A 21 31.50 -26.21 6.98
C GLU A 21 31.89 -26.09 5.50
N ARG A 22 31.47 -27.04 4.66
CA ARG A 22 31.72 -27.01 3.21
C ARG A 22 31.15 -25.75 2.54
N HIS A 23 29.91 -25.38 2.84
CA HIS A 23 29.31 -24.14 2.32
C HIS A 23 30.01 -22.89 2.84
N SER A 24 30.52 -22.91 4.07
CA SER A 24 31.29 -21.77 4.60
C SER A 24 32.64 -21.62 3.89
N VAL A 25 33.29 -22.73 3.55
CA VAL A 25 34.54 -22.75 2.76
C VAL A 25 34.28 -22.31 1.31
N GLU A 26 33.21 -22.80 0.66
CA GLU A 26 32.81 -22.38 -0.69
C GLU A 26 32.48 -20.87 -0.73
N ALA A 27 31.79 -20.35 0.29
CA ALA A 27 31.52 -18.91 0.41
C ALA A 27 32.81 -18.09 0.57
N GLN A 28 33.75 -18.54 1.40
CA GLN A 28 35.06 -17.88 1.55
C GLN A 28 35.88 -17.89 0.26
N GLN A 29 35.86 -19.00 -0.50
CA GLN A 29 36.53 -19.09 -1.80
C GLN A 29 35.94 -18.10 -2.80
N SER A 30 34.60 -17.99 -2.87
CA SER A 30 33.93 -17.02 -3.74
C SER A 30 34.28 -15.57 -3.37
N LEU A 31 34.41 -15.27 -2.07
CA LEU A 31 34.81 -13.95 -1.57
C LEU A 31 36.23 -13.61 -2.04
N VAL A 32 37.18 -14.55 -1.90
CA VAL A 32 38.56 -14.37 -2.37
C VAL A 32 38.62 -14.16 -3.88
N GLU A 33 37.82 -14.89 -4.66
CA GLU A 33 37.73 -14.68 -6.11
C GLU A 33 37.18 -13.30 -6.46
N THR A 34 36.15 -12.82 -5.76
CA THR A 34 35.61 -11.47 -5.97
C THR A 34 36.63 -10.38 -5.62
N GLU A 35 37.38 -10.55 -4.53
CA GLU A 35 38.43 -9.61 -4.14
C GLU A 35 39.56 -9.56 -5.17
N GLN A 36 39.98 -10.71 -5.72
CA GLN A 36 40.96 -10.78 -6.80
C GLN A 36 40.47 -10.09 -8.07
N ASN A 37 39.19 -10.27 -8.42
CA ASN A 37 38.58 -9.61 -9.57
C ASN A 37 38.49 -8.09 -9.39
N VAL A 38 38.13 -7.63 -8.19
CA VAL A 38 38.15 -6.20 -7.82
C VAL A 38 39.56 -5.64 -7.88
N ALA A 39 40.56 -6.37 -7.38
CA ALA A 39 41.97 -5.96 -7.45
C ALA A 39 42.46 -5.85 -8.91
N ARG A 40 42.08 -6.81 -9.78
CA ARG A 40 42.36 -6.76 -11.22
C ARG A 40 41.70 -5.55 -11.88
N ALA A 41 40.45 -5.23 -11.52
CA ALA A 41 39.74 -4.05 -12.03
C ALA A 41 40.41 -2.75 -11.58
N LYS A 42 40.77 -2.63 -10.30
CA LYS A 42 41.52 -1.48 -9.75
C LYS A 42 42.87 -1.30 -10.45
N SER A 43 43.60 -2.39 -10.71
CA SER A 43 44.87 -2.34 -11.47
C SER A 43 44.67 -1.85 -12.91
N LYS A 44 43.58 -2.27 -13.59
CA LYS A 44 43.24 -1.76 -14.92
C LYS A 44 42.90 -0.27 -14.87
N LEU A 45 42.14 0.18 -13.88
CA LEU A 45 41.78 1.58 -13.70
C LEU A 45 43.03 2.45 -13.49
N ALA A 46 43.94 2.03 -12.61
CA ALA A 46 45.19 2.73 -12.36
C ALA A 46 46.09 2.83 -13.62
N LYS A 47 46.08 1.81 -14.50
CA LYS A 47 46.79 1.85 -15.78
C LYS A 47 46.16 2.85 -16.77
N VAL A 48 44.84 2.99 -16.76
CA VAL A 48 44.13 4.00 -17.56
C VAL A 48 44.44 5.40 -17.05
N GLU A 49 44.40 5.60 -15.73
CA GLU A 49 44.75 6.88 -15.09
C GLU A 49 46.20 7.27 -15.37
N GLN A 50 47.16 6.35 -15.26
CA GLN A 50 48.56 6.61 -15.60
C GLN A 50 48.74 6.95 -17.08
N LYS A 51 48.03 6.29 -18.01
CA LYS A 51 48.00 6.67 -19.42
C LYS A 51 47.47 8.09 -19.60
N HIS A 52 46.36 8.42 -18.95
CA HIS A 52 45.73 9.73 -19.01
C HIS A 52 46.62 10.84 -18.44
N HIS A 53 47.37 10.54 -17.38
CA HIS A 53 48.34 11.46 -16.76
C HIS A 53 49.57 11.66 -17.64
N LYS A 54 50.05 10.61 -18.32
CA LYS A 54 51.15 10.70 -19.29
C LYS A 54 50.75 11.49 -20.54
N GLN A 55 49.52 11.32 -21.02
CA GLN A 55 48.92 12.12 -22.10
C GLN A 55 48.69 13.60 -21.72
N GLN A 56 48.54 13.92 -20.44
CA GLN A 56 48.45 15.32 -19.97
C GLN A 56 49.82 16.00 -19.81
N GLN A 57 50.91 15.22 -19.66
CA GLN A 57 52.27 15.77 -19.60
C GLN A 57 52.86 16.04 -21.00
N GLU A 58 52.46 15.27 -22.02
CA GLU A 58 52.71 15.59 -23.44
C GLU A 58 51.67 16.60 -23.96
N ASN A 59 51.55 17.75 -23.33
CA ASN A 59 50.68 18.84 -23.78
C ASN A 59 51.27 19.54 -25.03
N SER A 60 51.17 18.89 -26.18
CA SER A 60 50.90 19.59 -27.43
C SER A 60 49.40 19.83 -27.48
N TYR A 61 48.97 21.08 -27.54
CA TYR A 61 47.56 21.46 -27.56
C TYR A 61 46.86 20.85 -28.79
N ASP A 62 46.22 19.70 -28.58
CA ASP A 62 45.43 19.01 -29.59
C ASP A 62 43.97 19.50 -29.48
N TRP A 63 43.61 20.39 -30.40
CA TRP A 63 42.29 20.99 -30.49
C TRP A 63 41.18 19.96 -30.83
N THR A 64 41.53 18.73 -31.21
CA THR A 64 40.55 17.65 -31.43
C THR A 64 40.03 17.04 -30.12
N ARG A 65 40.76 17.19 -29.01
CA ARG A 65 40.38 16.70 -27.68
C ARG A 65 39.14 17.39 -27.11
N THR A 66 38.87 18.62 -27.55
CA THR A 66 37.62 19.31 -27.19
C THR A 66 36.40 18.70 -27.88
N TYR A 67 36.57 18.01 -29.02
CA TYR A 67 35.49 17.30 -29.71
C TYR A 67 35.26 15.88 -29.16
N GLU A 68 36.29 15.20 -28.64
CA GLU A 68 36.13 13.90 -27.96
C GLU A 68 35.15 13.98 -26.78
N LYS A 69 35.08 15.12 -26.08
CA LYS A 69 34.12 15.35 -24.99
C LYS A 69 32.67 15.46 -25.50
N TRP A 70 32.48 15.88 -26.75
CA TRP A 70 31.17 15.93 -27.40
C TRP A 70 30.80 14.57 -27.99
N ASP A 71 31.77 13.81 -28.52
CA ASP A 71 31.57 12.43 -28.97
C ASP A 71 31.27 11.47 -27.80
N ALA A 72 31.75 11.78 -26.60
CA ALA A 72 31.45 11.07 -25.36
C ALA A 72 30.22 11.60 -24.60
N TRP A 73 29.52 12.61 -25.14
CA TRP A 73 28.29 13.11 -24.52
C TRP A 73 27.13 12.20 -24.89
N GLU A 74 26.69 11.39 -23.93
CA GLU A 74 25.48 10.59 -24.04
C GLU A 74 24.29 11.40 -23.50
N ASP A 75 23.20 11.44 -24.27
CA ASP A 75 21.97 12.11 -23.85
C ASP A 75 21.45 11.45 -22.55
N PRO A 76 21.26 12.22 -21.46
CA PRO A 76 20.74 11.69 -20.19
C PRO A 76 19.43 10.90 -20.34
N GLU A 77 18.56 11.26 -21.29
CA GLU A 77 17.31 10.55 -21.55
C GLU A 77 17.52 9.21 -22.28
N GLU A 78 18.57 9.10 -23.09
CA GLU A 78 18.94 7.87 -23.79
C GLU A 78 19.65 6.91 -22.83
N LEU A 79 20.53 7.41 -21.97
CA LEU A 79 21.16 6.62 -20.90
C LEU A 79 20.11 6.05 -19.93
N ALA A 80 19.12 6.86 -19.52
CA ALA A 80 18.03 6.41 -18.67
C ALA A 80 17.18 5.31 -19.33
N ARG A 81 16.95 5.39 -20.65
CA ARG A 81 16.27 4.34 -21.42
C ARG A 81 17.09 3.05 -21.48
N GLN A 82 18.39 3.13 -21.76
CA GLN A 82 19.27 1.96 -21.77
C GLN A 82 19.35 1.28 -20.40
N GLU A 83 19.41 2.05 -19.32
CA GLU A 83 19.36 1.52 -17.96
C GLU A 83 18.02 0.83 -17.65
N GLN A 84 16.90 1.39 -18.09
CA GLN A 84 15.58 0.75 -17.94
C GLN A 84 15.49 -0.54 -18.73
N GLU A 85 15.92 -0.56 -19.99
CA GLU A 85 15.94 -1.76 -20.82
C GLU A 85 16.87 -2.84 -20.24
N ALA A 86 18.02 -2.45 -19.69
CA ALA A 86 18.94 -3.37 -19.02
C ALA A 86 18.31 -3.95 -17.74
N ARG A 87 17.60 -3.13 -16.94
CA ARG A 87 16.83 -3.59 -15.77
C ARG A 87 15.73 -4.56 -16.19
N GLU A 88 14.90 -4.20 -17.17
CA GLU A 88 13.85 -5.09 -17.68
C GLU A 88 14.42 -6.40 -18.24
N ARG A 89 15.56 -6.36 -18.95
CA ARG A 89 16.24 -7.55 -19.46
C ARG A 89 16.75 -8.44 -18.31
N SER A 90 17.30 -7.84 -17.26
CA SER A 90 17.72 -8.55 -16.06
C SER A 90 16.55 -9.15 -15.28
N GLU A 91 15.43 -8.44 -15.18
CA GLU A 91 14.20 -8.91 -14.55
C GLU A 91 13.57 -10.05 -15.36
N ARG A 92 13.55 -9.95 -16.70
CA ARG A 92 13.10 -11.05 -17.58
C ARG A 92 14.00 -12.28 -17.44
N ALA A 93 15.32 -12.09 -17.38
CA ALA A 93 16.27 -13.18 -17.17
C ALA A 93 16.09 -13.84 -15.79
N ALA A 94 15.91 -13.05 -14.73
CA ALA A 94 15.62 -13.56 -13.38
C ALA A 94 14.28 -14.31 -13.32
N LYS A 95 13.24 -13.78 -13.99
CA LYS A 95 11.92 -14.41 -14.10
C LYS A 95 11.95 -15.70 -14.93
N ALA A 96 12.81 -15.78 -15.96
CA ALA A 96 13.03 -17.00 -16.73
C ALA A 96 13.86 -18.03 -15.96
N GLN A 97 14.78 -17.58 -15.10
CA GLN A 97 15.58 -18.45 -14.22
C GLN A 97 14.78 -19.00 -13.04
N MET A 98 13.75 -18.28 -12.57
CA MET A 98 12.67 -18.85 -11.77
C MET A 98 11.79 -19.74 -12.64
N GLY A 99 12.29 -20.95 -12.96
CA GLY A 99 11.52 -21.97 -13.65
C GLY A 99 10.21 -22.24 -12.92
N CYS A 100 9.10 -22.26 -13.67
CA CYS A 100 7.79 -22.68 -13.19
C CYS A 100 7.80 -24.18 -12.85
N ASN A 101 8.32 -24.55 -11.69
CA ASN A 101 7.87 -25.76 -11.02
C ASN A 101 6.47 -25.44 -10.46
N HIS A 102 5.44 -25.56 -11.30
CA HIS A 102 4.06 -25.55 -10.81
C HIS A 102 3.86 -26.83 -10.00
N ASP A 103 4.15 -26.76 -8.71
CA ASP A 103 3.83 -27.82 -7.77
C ASP A 103 2.32 -27.83 -7.55
N HIS A 104 1.62 -28.63 -8.37
CA HIS A 104 0.17 -28.82 -8.25
C HIS A 104 -0.22 -29.69 -7.05
N SER A 105 0.74 -30.15 -6.23
CA SER A 105 0.46 -31.01 -5.08
C SER A 105 -0.54 -30.37 -4.10
N ALA A 106 -0.51 -29.03 -3.94
CA ALA A 106 -1.45 -28.32 -3.09
C ALA A 106 -2.87 -28.25 -3.67
N GLU A 107 -2.99 -28.07 -4.99
CA GLU A 107 -4.27 -28.07 -5.71
C GLU A 107 -4.87 -29.48 -5.72
N GLN A 108 -4.04 -30.50 -5.96
CA GLN A 108 -4.44 -31.89 -5.93
C GLN A 108 -4.94 -32.29 -4.54
N LYS A 109 -4.22 -31.91 -3.48
CA LYS A 109 -4.68 -32.10 -2.10
C LYS A 109 -6.03 -31.41 -1.85
N LEU A 110 -6.24 -30.21 -2.40
CA LEU A 110 -7.53 -29.53 -2.28
C LEU A 110 -8.63 -30.31 -3.01
N MET A 111 -8.37 -30.83 -4.21
CA MET A 111 -9.34 -31.64 -4.96
C MET A 111 -9.71 -32.93 -4.22
N ASP A 112 -8.73 -33.61 -3.65
CA ASP A 112 -8.90 -34.90 -2.97
C ASP A 112 -9.62 -34.80 -1.61
N MET A 113 -9.74 -33.59 -1.03
CA MET A 113 -10.50 -33.37 0.22
C MET A 113 -12.00 -33.46 -0.01
N THR A 114 -12.71 -33.95 1.02
CA THR A 114 -14.18 -33.98 1.02
C THR A 114 -14.78 -32.57 1.06
N THR A 115 -16.01 -32.42 0.56
CA THR A 115 -16.72 -31.13 0.56
C THR A 115 -16.83 -30.52 1.96
N GLN A 116 -17.08 -31.35 2.98
CA GLN A 116 -17.16 -30.91 4.38
C GLN A 116 -15.82 -30.41 4.91
N GLU A 117 -14.71 -31.09 4.62
CA GLU A 117 -13.36 -30.64 5.01
C GLU A 117 -12.98 -29.33 4.31
N LYS A 118 -13.42 -29.13 3.07
CA LYS A 118 -13.22 -27.85 2.37
C LYS A 118 -14.01 -26.72 3.04
N LEU A 119 -15.26 -26.99 3.45
CA LEU A 119 -16.09 -26.01 4.16
C LEU A 119 -15.52 -25.66 5.54
N THR A 120 -14.98 -26.63 6.28
CA THR A 120 -14.31 -26.34 7.56
C THR A 120 -13.05 -25.51 7.35
N ALA A 121 -12.22 -25.82 6.34
CA ALA A 121 -11.05 -25.01 6.00
C ALA A 121 -11.44 -23.57 5.61
N CYS A 122 -12.53 -23.39 4.86
CA CYS A 122 -13.06 -22.06 4.55
C CYS A 122 -13.50 -21.30 5.82
N ASP A 123 -14.11 -22.00 6.77
CA ASP A 123 -14.52 -21.43 8.04
C ASP A 123 -13.33 -21.01 8.91
N GLU A 124 -12.23 -21.77 8.89
CA GLU A 124 -10.97 -21.40 9.55
C GLU A 124 -10.42 -20.08 8.99
N PHE A 125 -10.36 -19.95 7.66
CA PHE A 125 -9.93 -18.69 7.03
C PHE A 125 -10.87 -17.53 7.38
N ARG A 126 -12.19 -17.78 7.46
CA ARG A 126 -13.17 -16.79 7.92
C ARG A 126 -12.86 -16.32 9.35
N VAL A 127 -12.58 -17.24 10.26
CA VAL A 127 -12.27 -16.94 11.67
C VAL A 127 -10.97 -16.15 11.76
N LEU A 128 -9.91 -16.55 11.05
CA LEU A 128 -8.65 -15.81 10.99
C LEU A 128 -8.86 -14.39 10.45
N GLY A 129 -9.61 -14.23 9.35
CA GLY A 129 -9.97 -12.93 8.82
C GLY A 129 -10.70 -12.06 9.84
N ASN A 130 -11.63 -12.64 10.59
CA ASN A 130 -12.36 -11.93 11.65
C ASN A 130 -11.43 -11.47 12.80
N LEU A 131 -10.42 -12.26 13.15
CA LEU A 131 -9.41 -11.88 14.15
C LEU A 131 -8.60 -10.68 13.67
N PHE A 132 -8.05 -10.74 12.46
CA PHE A 132 -7.30 -9.61 11.89
C PHE A 132 -8.16 -8.36 11.72
N PHE A 133 -9.44 -8.51 11.37
CA PHE A 133 -10.38 -7.40 11.26
C PHE A 133 -10.60 -6.71 12.61
N LYS A 134 -10.74 -7.47 13.71
CA LYS A 134 -10.85 -6.93 15.07
C LYS A 134 -9.59 -6.18 15.49
N HIS A 135 -8.41 -6.65 15.08
CA HIS A 135 -7.13 -5.98 15.31
C HIS A 135 -6.84 -4.80 14.36
N GLY A 136 -7.79 -4.44 13.48
CA GLY A 136 -7.63 -3.33 12.53
C GLY A 136 -6.69 -3.61 11.34
N GLN A 137 -6.19 -4.84 11.21
CA GLN A 137 -5.30 -5.25 10.12
C GLN A 137 -6.12 -5.65 8.88
N TYR A 138 -6.76 -4.68 8.24
CA TYR A 138 -7.73 -4.92 7.18
C TYR A 138 -7.14 -5.58 5.91
N GLN A 139 -5.90 -5.27 5.54
CA GLN A 139 -5.25 -5.89 4.38
C GLN A 139 -4.98 -7.38 4.59
N ARG A 140 -4.53 -7.77 5.79
CA ARG A 140 -4.34 -9.20 6.13
C ARG A 140 -5.68 -9.93 6.25
N ALA A 141 -6.70 -9.28 6.82
CA ALA A 141 -8.04 -9.81 6.84
C ALA A 141 -8.56 -10.07 5.41
N ALA A 142 -8.40 -9.09 4.52
CA ALA A 142 -8.73 -9.20 3.10
C ALA A 142 -8.03 -10.37 2.41
N PHE A 143 -6.74 -10.61 2.71
CA PHE A 143 -6.01 -11.76 2.19
C PHE A 143 -6.65 -13.10 2.60
N HIS A 144 -7.01 -13.27 3.87
CA HIS A 144 -7.64 -14.50 4.33
C HIS A 144 -9.05 -14.70 3.76
N TYR A 145 -9.85 -13.64 3.64
CA TYR A 145 -11.16 -13.74 2.99
C TYR A 145 -11.05 -14.06 1.50
N HIS A 146 -10.08 -13.46 0.80
CA HIS A 146 -9.81 -13.81 -0.60
C HIS A 146 -9.39 -15.27 -0.74
N LYS A 147 -8.48 -15.74 0.13
CA LYS A 147 -8.06 -17.14 0.14
C LYS A 147 -9.24 -18.10 0.38
N ALA A 148 -10.15 -17.75 1.28
CA ALA A 148 -11.38 -18.53 1.48
C ALA A 148 -12.24 -18.58 0.21
N LEU A 149 -12.41 -17.45 -0.48
CA LEU A 149 -13.19 -17.41 -1.73
C LEU A 149 -12.55 -18.22 -2.86
N VAL A 150 -11.21 -18.22 -2.97
CA VAL A 150 -10.50 -19.09 -3.92
C VAL A 150 -10.74 -20.55 -3.57
N TYR A 151 -10.70 -20.93 -2.29
CA TYR A 151 -11.05 -22.30 -1.87
C TYR A 151 -12.49 -22.68 -2.26
N PHE A 152 -13.43 -21.74 -2.20
CA PHE A 152 -14.81 -21.94 -2.62
C PHE A 152 -14.96 -22.25 -4.12
N GLU A 153 -14.03 -21.83 -4.97
CA GLU A 153 -14.04 -22.20 -6.40
C GLU A 153 -13.83 -23.71 -6.60
N TYR A 154 -13.28 -24.41 -5.61
CA TYR A 154 -13.03 -25.85 -5.59
C TYR A 154 -14.01 -26.65 -4.71
N VAL A 155 -15.05 -25.98 -4.20
CA VAL A 155 -16.13 -26.61 -3.43
C VAL A 155 -17.26 -26.97 -4.40
N PHE A 156 -17.46 -28.27 -4.59
CA PHE A 156 -18.54 -28.82 -5.39
C PHE A 156 -19.48 -29.59 -4.45
N PRO A 157 -20.60 -28.99 -4.00
CA PRO A 157 -21.55 -29.69 -3.15
C PRO A 157 -22.28 -30.78 -3.94
N ASP A 158 -22.35 -31.98 -3.37
CA ASP A 158 -23.04 -33.13 -3.99
C ASP A 158 -24.51 -33.23 -3.55
N THR A 159 -24.86 -32.58 -2.44
CA THR A 159 -26.19 -32.61 -1.83
C THR A 159 -26.75 -31.21 -1.63
N ASP A 160 -28.08 -31.07 -1.72
CA ASP A 160 -28.78 -29.79 -1.49
C ASP A 160 -28.49 -29.23 -0.08
N GLU A 161 -28.31 -30.10 0.92
CA GLU A 161 -27.96 -29.69 2.29
C GLU A 161 -26.57 -29.03 2.36
N GLU A 162 -25.59 -29.58 1.65
CA GLU A 162 -24.25 -29.03 1.56
C GLU A 162 -24.21 -27.74 0.73
N GLU A 163 -25.05 -27.62 -0.31
CA GLU A 163 -25.20 -26.39 -1.09
C GLU A 163 -25.70 -25.25 -0.22
N VAL A 164 -26.75 -25.48 0.58
CA VAL A 164 -27.28 -24.47 1.52
C VAL A 164 -26.24 -24.07 2.57
N GLN A 165 -25.44 -25.03 3.07
CA GLN A 165 -24.35 -24.74 4.00
C GLN A 165 -23.23 -23.92 3.35
N ALA A 166 -22.84 -24.26 2.12
CA ALA A 166 -21.83 -23.57 1.34
C ALA A 166 -22.26 -22.12 1.07
N ASP A 167 -23.49 -21.91 0.62
CA ASP A 167 -24.03 -20.58 0.35
C ASP A 167 -24.14 -19.72 1.61
N ALA A 168 -24.59 -20.30 2.72
CA ALA A 168 -24.65 -19.59 4.00
C ALA A 168 -23.25 -19.16 4.50
N LEU A 169 -22.22 -19.98 4.27
CA LEU A 169 -20.84 -19.66 4.62
C LEU A 169 -20.24 -18.61 3.66
N LYS A 170 -20.46 -18.78 2.35
CA LYS A 170 -20.02 -17.87 1.29
C LYS A 170 -20.62 -16.48 1.47
N LEU A 171 -21.92 -16.39 1.80
CA LEU A 171 -22.58 -15.13 2.14
C LEU A 171 -21.87 -14.40 3.28
N LYS A 172 -21.56 -15.09 4.39
CA LYS A 172 -20.85 -14.50 5.53
C LYS A 172 -19.47 -13.97 5.14
N LEU A 173 -18.74 -14.71 4.31
CA LEU A 173 -17.41 -14.32 3.82
C LEU A 173 -17.47 -13.08 2.93
N LEU A 174 -18.35 -13.07 1.92
CA LEU A 174 -18.54 -11.93 1.01
C LEU A 174 -18.92 -10.66 1.77
N LEU A 175 -19.83 -10.79 2.75
CA LEU A 175 -20.22 -9.70 3.64
C LEU A 175 -19.03 -9.13 4.42
N ASN A 176 -18.19 -9.98 5.02
CA ASN A 176 -17.02 -9.54 5.77
C ASN A 176 -15.94 -8.98 4.86
N PHE A 177 -15.78 -9.53 3.66
CA PHE A 177 -14.80 -9.05 2.70
C PHE A 177 -15.17 -7.67 2.15
N ALA A 178 -16.43 -7.45 1.79
CA ALA A 178 -16.94 -6.14 1.43
C ALA A 178 -16.70 -5.11 2.54
N ALA A 179 -16.87 -5.49 3.81
CA ALA A 179 -16.55 -4.63 4.96
C ALA A 179 -15.06 -4.26 5.02
N CYS A 180 -14.17 -5.21 4.74
CA CYS A 180 -12.72 -4.95 4.67
C CYS A 180 -12.37 -4.00 3.54
N ARG A 181 -12.91 -4.25 2.35
CA ARG A 181 -12.66 -3.45 1.15
C ARG A 181 -13.10 -2.00 1.32
N LEU A 182 -14.23 -1.78 2.01
CA LEU A 182 -14.67 -0.44 2.44
C LEU A 182 -13.66 0.24 3.37
N LYS A 183 -13.05 -0.49 4.31
CA LYS A 183 -12.04 0.07 5.24
C LYS A 183 -10.72 0.39 4.54
N THR A 184 -10.36 -0.37 3.52
CA THR A 184 -9.14 -0.15 2.71
C THR A 184 -9.35 0.80 1.52
N MET A 185 -10.54 1.42 1.37
CA MET A 185 -10.89 2.32 0.25
C MET A 185 -10.83 1.66 -1.14
N HIS A 186 -10.94 0.33 -1.22
CA HIS A 186 -11.12 -0.38 -2.50
C HIS A 186 -12.62 -0.49 -2.79
N LEU A 187 -13.19 0.60 -3.31
CA LEU A 187 -14.65 0.75 -3.40
C LEU A 187 -15.28 -0.15 -4.46
N ASP A 188 -14.64 -0.36 -5.60
CA ASP A 188 -15.15 -1.23 -6.66
C ASP A 188 -15.22 -2.70 -6.22
N ASP A 189 -14.18 -3.21 -5.56
CA ASP A 189 -14.17 -4.54 -4.95
C ASP A 189 -15.29 -4.69 -3.91
N ALA A 190 -15.52 -3.64 -3.10
CA ALA A 190 -16.59 -3.66 -2.10
C ALA A 190 -17.98 -3.77 -2.75
N VAL A 191 -18.22 -3.06 -3.87
CA VAL A 191 -19.46 -3.19 -4.65
C VAL A 191 -19.58 -4.58 -5.25
N HIS A 192 -18.50 -5.10 -5.84
CA HIS A 192 -18.48 -6.42 -6.46
C HIS A 192 -18.86 -7.52 -5.47
N HIS A 193 -18.20 -7.59 -4.31
CA HIS A 193 -18.52 -8.60 -3.30
C HIS A 193 -19.89 -8.40 -2.66
N ALA A 194 -20.37 -7.16 -2.54
CA ALA A 194 -21.73 -6.91 -2.08
C ALA A 194 -22.78 -7.35 -3.11
N ASN A 195 -22.51 -7.23 -4.40
CA ASN A 195 -23.38 -7.78 -5.46
C ASN A 195 -23.43 -9.30 -5.40
N GLN A 196 -22.29 -9.97 -5.30
CA GLN A 196 -22.23 -11.43 -5.13
C GLN A 196 -23.01 -11.90 -3.88
N ALA A 197 -22.94 -11.14 -2.78
CA ALA A 197 -23.73 -11.44 -1.59
C ALA A 197 -25.25 -11.30 -1.83
N LEU A 198 -25.66 -10.35 -2.66
CA LEU A 198 -27.08 -10.14 -3.04
C LEU A 198 -27.59 -11.12 -4.08
N GLU A 199 -26.70 -11.75 -4.86
CA GLU A 199 -27.06 -12.88 -5.73
C GLU A 199 -27.47 -14.10 -4.91
N ILE A 200 -26.81 -14.34 -3.77
CA ILE A 200 -27.17 -15.40 -2.82
C ILE A 200 -28.41 -15.01 -1.99
N ASP A 201 -28.38 -13.83 -1.37
CA ASP A 201 -29.48 -13.32 -0.55
C ASP A 201 -29.84 -11.89 -0.96
N SER A 202 -30.81 -11.78 -1.87
CA SER A 202 -31.29 -10.51 -2.43
C SER A 202 -31.86 -9.54 -1.40
N ASN A 203 -32.29 -10.05 -0.24
CA ASN A 203 -32.90 -9.27 0.84
C ASN A 203 -31.92 -8.99 1.99
N ASN A 204 -30.62 -9.22 1.79
CA ASN A 204 -29.63 -9.00 2.83
C ASN A 204 -29.40 -7.51 3.13
N VAL A 205 -29.92 -7.05 4.27
CA VAL A 205 -29.77 -5.65 4.73
C VAL A 205 -28.29 -5.25 4.86
N LYS A 206 -27.41 -6.15 5.31
CA LYS A 206 -25.97 -5.83 5.48
C LYS A 206 -25.25 -5.69 4.15
N ALA A 207 -25.62 -6.46 3.13
CA ALA A 207 -25.06 -6.31 1.78
C ALA A 207 -25.48 -4.98 1.16
N LEU A 208 -26.79 -4.66 1.18
CA LEU A 208 -27.33 -3.39 0.71
C LEU A 208 -26.67 -2.19 1.40
N TYR A 209 -26.52 -2.26 2.72
CA TYR A 209 -25.87 -1.21 3.50
C TYR A 209 -24.41 -0.97 3.08
N ARG A 210 -23.63 -2.04 2.92
CA ARG A 210 -22.22 -1.93 2.51
C ARG A 210 -22.07 -1.44 1.07
N ARG A 211 -22.94 -1.89 0.16
CA ARG A 211 -22.97 -1.41 -1.22
C ARG A 211 -23.32 0.07 -1.29
N ALA A 212 -24.30 0.51 -0.51
CA ALA A 212 -24.65 1.92 -0.39
C ALA A 212 -23.50 2.79 0.16
N GLN A 213 -22.76 2.28 1.16
CA GLN A 213 -21.56 2.95 1.66
C GLN A 213 -20.51 3.12 0.55
N ALA A 214 -20.27 2.08 -0.25
CA ALA A 214 -19.34 2.15 -1.36
C ALA A 214 -19.80 3.18 -2.40
N TYR A 215 -21.07 3.14 -2.82
CA TYR A 215 -21.64 4.12 -3.76
C TYR A 215 -21.58 5.56 -3.24
N ARG A 216 -21.85 5.77 -1.95
CA ARG A 216 -21.70 7.10 -1.31
C ARG A 216 -20.25 7.58 -1.36
N LEU A 217 -19.27 6.68 -1.21
CA LEU A 217 -17.85 7.03 -1.29
C LEU A 217 -17.39 7.26 -2.73
N LYS A 218 -18.00 6.60 -3.72
CA LYS A 218 -17.80 6.80 -5.16
C LYS A 218 -18.56 8.00 -5.76
N ASP A 219 -19.31 8.72 -4.94
CA ASP A 219 -20.21 9.82 -5.35
C ASP A 219 -21.35 9.39 -6.31
N GLU A 220 -21.69 8.11 -6.34
CA GLU A 220 -22.84 7.53 -7.06
C GLU A 220 -24.11 7.61 -6.18
N PHE A 221 -24.58 8.82 -5.93
CA PHE A 221 -25.59 9.07 -4.89
C PHE A 221 -26.96 8.44 -5.16
N ASP A 222 -27.39 8.36 -6.42
CA ASP A 222 -28.70 7.81 -6.79
C ASP A 222 -28.79 6.31 -6.48
N LEU A 223 -27.71 5.56 -6.74
CA LEU A 223 -27.61 4.14 -6.43
C LEU A 223 -27.55 3.91 -4.92
N ALA A 224 -26.75 4.71 -4.20
CA ALA A 224 -26.70 4.67 -2.75
C ALA A 224 -28.08 4.91 -2.11
N HIS A 225 -28.86 5.87 -2.64
CA HIS A 225 -30.19 6.16 -2.11
C HIS A 225 -31.17 4.99 -2.31
N LYS A 226 -31.13 4.33 -3.47
CA LYS A 226 -31.97 3.16 -3.76
C LYS A 226 -31.67 2.01 -2.79
N ASP A 227 -30.40 1.72 -2.56
CA ASP A 227 -29.98 0.64 -1.66
C ASP A 227 -30.35 0.91 -0.19
N ILE A 228 -30.15 2.14 0.28
CA ILE A 228 -30.53 2.53 1.65
C ILE A 228 -32.05 2.49 1.83
N ALA A 229 -32.81 2.96 0.84
CA ALA A 229 -34.28 2.93 0.90
C ALA A 229 -34.79 1.49 1.02
N ARG A 230 -34.29 0.59 0.16
CA ARG A 230 -34.63 -0.84 0.21
C ARG A 230 -34.20 -1.49 1.53
N ALA A 231 -33.00 -1.18 2.03
CA ALA A 231 -32.52 -1.69 3.30
C ALA A 231 -33.42 -1.27 4.48
N ILE A 232 -33.92 -0.03 4.47
CA ILE A 232 -34.86 0.47 5.49
C ILE A 232 -36.23 -0.23 5.38
N GLU A 233 -36.73 -0.47 4.18
CA GLU A 233 -37.99 -1.20 3.96
C GLU A 233 -37.92 -2.62 4.52
N LEU A 234 -36.83 -3.34 4.22
CA LEU A 234 -36.59 -4.69 4.70
C LEU A 234 -36.39 -4.75 6.23
N SER A 235 -35.68 -3.76 6.80
CA SER A 235 -35.45 -3.70 8.25
C SER A 235 -36.74 -3.46 9.05
N LYS A 236 -37.67 -2.66 8.51
CA LYS A 236 -39.00 -2.45 9.10
C LYS A 236 -39.86 -3.72 9.10
N ALA A 237 -39.71 -4.56 8.08
CA ALA A 237 -40.43 -5.81 7.94
C ALA A 237 -39.87 -6.93 8.85
N GLY A 238 -38.55 -6.95 9.09
CA GLY A 238 -37.88 -7.95 9.94
C GLY A 238 -37.90 -7.62 11.45
N GLU A 239 -37.68 -8.61 12.32
CA GLU A 239 -37.68 -8.46 13.79
C GLU A 239 -36.38 -7.85 14.38
N THR A 240 -35.31 -7.71 13.59
CA THR A 240 -33.99 -7.20 14.03
C THR A 240 -33.94 -5.65 14.04
N LYS A 241 -34.87 -5.01 14.76
CA LYS A 241 -35.33 -3.64 14.48
C LYS A 241 -34.51 -2.47 15.01
N GLN A 242 -33.54 -2.65 15.93
CA GLN A 242 -33.04 -1.47 16.68
C GLN A 242 -31.62 -1.01 16.30
N SER A 243 -30.65 -1.92 16.15
CA SER A 243 -29.25 -1.53 15.88
C SER A 243 -28.98 -1.25 14.40
N ALA A 244 -29.59 -2.04 13.50
CA ALA A 244 -29.47 -1.84 12.06
C ALA A 244 -30.17 -0.55 11.61
N ASP A 245 -31.33 -0.25 12.18
CA ASP A 245 -32.09 0.97 11.85
C ASP A 245 -31.32 2.24 12.17
N SER A 246 -30.65 2.31 13.32
CA SER A 246 -29.86 3.49 13.70
C SER A 246 -28.71 3.76 12.70
N LEU A 247 -27.99 2.70 12.30
CA LEU A 247 -26.90 2.80 11.33
C LEU A 247 -27.40 3.20 9.93
N LEU A 248 -28.51 2.62 9.47
CA LEU A 248 -29.13 2.97 8.18
C LEU A 248 -29.62 4.42 8.15
N ILE A 249 -30.22 4.89 9.25
CA ILE A 249 -30.66 6.29 9.38
C ILE A 249 -29.45 7.23 9.39
N GLN A 250 -28.37 6.89 10.10
CA GLN A 250 -27.15 7.67 10.11
C GLN A 250 -26.55 7.76 8.70
N GLU A 251 -26.45 6.65 8.00
CA GLU A 251 -25.92 6.60 6.64
C GLU A 251 -26.77 7.39 5.65
N LYS A 252 -28.10 7.34 5.79
CA LYS A 252 -29.02 8.17 5.01
C LYS A 252 -28.75 9.67 5.23
N LYS A 253 -28.53 10.10 6.48
CA LYS A 253 -28.18 11.49 6.81
C LYS A 253 -26.83 11.89 6.20
N LEU A 254 -25.83 11.00 6.28
CA LEU A 254 -24.52 11.23 5.67
C LEU A 254 -24.61 11.36 4.14
N LEU A 255 -25.43 10.53 3.50
CA LEU A 255 -25.70 10.61 2.06
C LEU A 255 -26.36 11.95 1.71
N GLN A 256 -27.39 12.37 2.44
CA GLN A 256 -28.06 13.65 2.22
C GLN A 256 -27.10 14.84 2.37
N ALA A 257 -26.24 14.82 3.39
CA ALA A 257 -25.23 15.86 3.60
C ALA A 257 -24.23 15.92 2.44
N LYS A 258 -23.74 14.75 1.96
CA LYS A 258 -22.87 14.67 0.79
C LYS A 258 -23.53 15.18 -0.49
N VAL A 259 -24.78 14.78 -0.75
CA VAL A 259 -25.55 15.24 -1.92
C VAL A 259 -25.75 16.76 -1.88
N PHE A 260 -26.05 17.32 -0.71
CA PHE A 260 -26.18 18.76 -0.53
C PHE A 260 -24.85 19.49 -0.81
N ALA A 261 -23.75 19.00 -0.25
CA ALA A 261 -22.42 19.55 -0.49
C ALA A 261 -22.02 19.48 -1.98
N TYR A 262 -22.30 18.36 -2.65
CA TYR A 262 -22.08 18.19 -4.08
C TYR A 262 -22.87 19.23 -4.88
N LYS A 263 -24.18 19.36 -4.63
CA LYS A 263 -25.04 20.34 -5.32
C LYS A 263 -24.58 21.78 -5.09
N LEU A 264 -24.16 22.13 -3.87
CA LEU A 264 -23.64 23.45 -3.56
C LEU A 264 -22.35 23.75 -4.33
N ARG A 265 -21.41 22.80 -4.34
CA ARG A 265 -20.15 22.91 -5.10
C ARG A 265 -20.41 23.04 -6.59
N THR A 266 -21.30 22.23 -7.15
CA THR A 266 -21.67 22.31 -8.57
C THR A 266 -22.26 23.66 -8.93
N LYS A 267 -23.14 24.24 -8.08
CA LYS A 267 -23.67 25.60 -8.26
C LYS A 267 -22.57 26.67 -8.24
N GLN A 268 -21.60 26.56 -7.32
CA GLN A 268 -20.48 27.49 -7.25
C GLN A 268 -19.60 27.40 -8.50
N VAL A 269 -19.28 26.19 -8.96
CA VAL A 269 -18.50 25.98 -10.17
C VAL A 269 -19.25 26.47 -11.40
N SER A 270 -20.55 26.17 -11.53
CA SER A 270 -21.34 26.65 -12.67
C SER A 270 -21.47 28.18 -12.68
N ALA A 271 -21.60 28.82 -11.50
CA ALA A 271 -21.60 30.27 -11.39
C ALA A 271 -20.23 30.88 -11.76
N ALA A 272 -19.12 30.24 -11.40
CA ALA A 272 -17.79 30.69 -11.81
C ALA A 272 -17.53 30.50 -13.32
N MET A 273 -18.07 29.43 -13.92
CA MET A 273 -17.84 29.09 -15.33
C MET A 273 -18.79 29.83 -16.30
N PHE A 274 -20.04 30.06 -15.89
CA PHE A 274 -21.10 30.60 -16.75
C PHE A 274 -21.82 31.82 -16.18
N GLY A 275 -21.45 32.27 -14.97
CA GLY A 275 -21.97 33.51 -14.41
C GLY A 275 -21.57 34.66 -15.33
N THR A 276 -22.55 35.25 -16.00
CA THR A 276 -22.38 36.43 -16.82
C THR A 276 -21.73 37.51 -15.98
N GLY A 277 -20.49 37.87 -16.35
CA GLY A 277 -19.69 38.84 -15.63
C GLY A 277 -20.40 40.17 -15.51
N ASP A 278 -20.88 40.48 -14.32
CA ASP A 278 -20.98 41.87 -13.90
C ASP A 278 -19.54 42.36 -13.71
N LYS A 279 -18.97 42.93 -14.76
CA LYS A 279 -17.62 43.54 -14.79
C LYS A 279 -17.54 44.83 -13.96
N THR A 280 -18.37 45.02 -12.94
CA THR A 280 -18.36 46.23 -12.10
C THR A 280 -17.49 46.12 -10.84
N LYS A 281 -16.78 45.01 -10.63
CA LYS A 281 -15.63 44.97 -9.73
C LYS A 281 -14.41 44.41 -10.46
N ALA A 282 -13.57 45.32 -10.96
CA ALA A 282 -12.24 44.97 -11.40
C ALA A 282 -11.54 44.20 -10.27
N PRO A 283 -10.94 43.03 -10.53
CA PRO A 283 -10.03 42.44 -9.56
C PRO A 283 -8.88 43.42 -9.37
N GLU A 284 -8.54 43.74 -8.12
CA GLU A 284 -7.27 44.42 -7.82
C GLU A 284 -6.17 43.70 -8.58
N ARG A 285 -5.40 44.48 -9.36
CA ARG A 285 -4.29 43.97 -10.16
C ARG A 285 -3.46 43.02 -9.30
N TYR A 286 -3.34 41.77 -9.74
CA TYR A 286 -2.41 40.83 -9.17
C TYR A 286 -1.00 41.41 -9.34
N VAL A 287 -0.41 41.86 -8.23
CA VAL A 287 1.00 42.19 -8.13
C VAL A 287 1.69 40.93 -7.57
N PRO A 288 2.54 40.24 -8.35
CA PRO A 288 3.30 39.12 -7.81
C PRO A 288 4.15 39.58 -6.62
N GLY A 289 3.86 39.07 -5.42
CA GLY A 289 4.72 39.26 -4.23
C GLY A 289 4.05 39.62 -2.91
N LEU A 290 2.74 39.91 -2.85
CA LEU A 290 2.09 40.27 -1.57
C LEU A 290 0.90 39.36 -1.28
N ARG A 291 1.07 38.43 -0.33
CA ARG A 291 -0.06 37.68 0.22
C ARG A 291 -0.93 38.64 1.03
N VAL A 292 -2.14 38.92 0.55
CA VAL A 292 -3.19 39.55 1.36
C VAL A 292 -3.66 38.53 2.40
N SER A 293 -3.77 38.99 3.65
CA SER A 293 -4.19 38.20 4.79
C SER A 293 -5.66 37.76 4.65
N ASP A 294 -5.91 36.45 4.65
CA ASP A 294 -7.25 35.90 4.79
C ASP A 294 -7.88 36.35 6.12
N SER A 295 -8.99 37.08 6.04
CA SER A 295 -9.77 37.56 7.19
C SER A 295 -10.52 36.45 7.95
N ASN A 296 -10.18 35.18 7.72
CA ASN A 296 -10.66 34.02 8.48
C ASN A 296 -9.55 33.05 8.91
N ALA A 297 -8.28 33.41 8.81
CA ALA A 297 -7.23 32.67 9.48
C ALA A 297 -7.26 33.00 10.98
N MET A 298 -7.40 31.97 11.84
CA MET A 298 -7.24 32.11 13.30
C MET A 298 -5.93 32.84 13.61
N ALA A 299 -6.03 34.09 14.04
CA ALA A 299 -4.88 34.87 14.45
C ALA A 299 -4.33 34.31 15.77
N LEU A 300 -3.19 33.62 15.71
CA LEU A 300 -2.37 33.36 16.88
C LEU A 300 -1.75 34.68 17.31
N ASN A 301 -2.32 35.29 18.35
CA ASN A 301 -1.87 36.56 18.91
C ASN A 301 -0.58 36.35 19.72
N LEU A 302 0.56 36.38 19.03
CA LEU A 302 1.86 36.57 19.66
C LEU A 302 2.15 38.07 19.68
N LYS A 303 1.82 38.72 20.80
CA LYS A 303 2.26 40.08 21.08
C LYS A 303 3.79 40.13 21.02
N SER A 304 4.31 40.76 19.97
CA SER A 304 5.70 41.23 19.93
C SER A 304 5.84 42.47 20.82
N SER A 305 6.51 42.33 21.94
CA SER A 305 7.28 43.46 22.48
C SER A 305 8.63 43.46 21.78
N SER A 306 8.80 44.33 20.79
CA SER A 306 10.15 44.67 20.33
C SER A 306 10.19 46.13 19.91
N SER A 307 10.86 46.92 20.74
CA SER A 307 11.55 48.12 20.32
C SER A 307 12.73 47.74 19.41
N ALA A 308 12.68 48.24 18.18
CA ALA A 308 13.77 48.67 17.30
C ALA A 308 15.12 47.91 17.33
N SER A 309 15.57 47.42 16.17
CA SER A 309 16.45 48.18 15.26
C SER A 309 17.35 47.28 14.37
N THR A 310 17.50 47.73 13.12
CA THR A 310 18.64 47.56 12.20
C THR A 310 18.87 46.23 11.46
N LEU A 311 18.91 46.39 10.14
CA LEU A 311 19.21 45.45 9.07
C LEU A 311 20.57 44.74 9.21
N THR A 312 20.61 43.44 8.91
CA THR A 312 21.61 42.82 8.01
C THR A 312 21.03 41.51 7.44
N ASN A 313 21.20 41.32 6.13
CA ASN A 313 20.86 40.11 5.39
C ASN A 313 22.01 39.11 5.56
N GLU A 314 21.88 38.14 6.46
CA GLU A 314 22.70 36.92 6.47
C GLU A 314 21.82 35.73 6.84
N PHE A 315 21.55 34.85 5.87
CA PHE A 315 21.00 33.52 6.14
C PHE A 315 22.13 32.65 6.72
N PRO A 316 21.99 32.07 7.93
CA PRO A 316 23.02 31.20 8.49
C PRO A 316 23.12 29.90 7.68
N CYS A 317 24.36 29.49 7.35
CA CYS A 317 24.64 28.27 6.63
C CYS A 317 24.26 27.01 7.43
N LEU A 318 24.13 25.90 6.71
CA LEU A 318 23.75 24.56 7.18
C LEU A 318 24.59 24.04 8.37
N ASP A 319 25.77 24.61 8.61
CA ASP A 319 26.68 24.19 9.69
C ASP A 319 26.27 24.72 11.09
N THR A 320 25.28 25.62 11.17
CA THR A 320 24.74 26.14 12.44
C THR A 320 23.36 25.59 12.79
N TRP A 321 22.82 24.66 11.98
CA TRP A 321 21.53 24.05 12.25
C TRP A 321 21.63 23.09 13.44
N GLN A 322 20.94 23.43 14.54
CA GLN A 322 20.69 22.49 15.63
C GLN A 322 19.23 22.01 15.57
N PRO A 323 18.97 20.70 15.69
CA PRO A 323 17.62 20.17 15.73
C PRO A 323 16.87 20.72 16.95
N SER A 324 15.58 20.99 16.76
CA SER A 324 14.72 21.52 17.83
C SER A 324 14.69 20.58 19.03
N THR A 325 15.08 21.09 20.20
CA THR A 325 15.03 20.37 21.49
C THR A 325 13.64 20.37 22.13
N ARG A 326 12.62 20.92 21.44
CA ARG A 326 11.22 20.86 21.90
C ARG A 326 10.74 19.41 21.86
N GLY A 327 10.56 18.83 23.05
CA GLY A 327 10.04 17.47 23.22
C GLY A 327 11.08 16.46 23.72
N LEU A 328 12.36 16.79 23.68
CA LEU A 328 13.42 15.87 24.12
C LEU A 328 13.31 15.52 25.61
N LYS A 329 12.95 16.51 26.45
CA LYS A 329 12.70 16.29 27.88
C LYS A 329 11.49 15.39 28.13
N VAL A 330 10.46 15.49 27.30
CA VAL A 330 9.23 14.68 27.42
C VAL A 330 9.52 13.23 27.01
N LEU A 331 10.32 13.03 25.97
CA LEU A 331 10.78 11.70 25.57
C LEU A 331 11.72 11.08 26.61
N GLN A 332 12.64 11.84 27.19
CA GLN A 332 13.51 11.34 28.25
C GLN A 332 12.71 10.92 29.49
N THR A 333 11.70 11.70 29.90
CA THR A 333 10.82 11.30 31.01
C THR A 333 9.98 10.05 30.71
N LEU A 334 9.56 9.85 29.45
CA LEU A 334 8.84 8.63 29.04
C LEU A 334 9.75 7.41 29.01
N VAL A 335 10.99 7.57 28.53
CA VAL A 335 11.98 6.48 28.49
C VAL A 335 12.40 6.08 29.90
N SER A 336 12.69 7.04 30.79
CA SER A 336 12.99 6.74 32.20
C SER A 336 11.82 6.10 32.96
N SER A 337 10.58 6.38 32.55
CA SER A 337 9.37 5.72 33.09
C SER A 337 9.20 4.28 32.59
N LEU A 338 9.76 3.93 31.43
CA LEU A 338 9.68 2.59 30.85
C LEU A 338 10.81 1.67 31.35
N GLU A 339 11.96 2.24 31.73
CA GLU A 339 13.09 1.48 32.29
C GLU A 339 12.92 1.16 33.79
N SER A 340 11.91 1.73 34.46
CA SER A 340 11.59 1.46 35.88
C SER A 340 10.50 0.39 36.08
N HIS A 341 10.10 -0.32 35.03
CA HIS A 341 9.22 -1.49 35.05
C HIS A 341 9.93 -2.67 34.40
#